data_AF-A0A7V5X2U8-F1
#
_entry.id   AF-A0A7V5X2U8-F1
#
_cell.length_a   1.000
_cell.length_b   1.000
_cell.length_c   1.000
_cell.angle_alpha   90.00
_cell.angle_beta   90.00
_cell.angle_gamma   90.00
#
_symmetry.space_group_name_H-M   'P 1'
#
loop_
_entity.id
_entity.type
_entity.pdbx_description
1 polymer ?
#
loop_
_entity_poly.entity_id
_entity_poly.type
_entity_poly.pdbx_seq_one_letter_code
_entity_poly.pdbx_strand_id
1 'polypeptide(L)'
;MATATKYLSHKNIERARHWLPFIDPVMRDLITLLPAMFCEGQHCIGIHGHIACSAKEYELLKSYLQRNPQIIPGRLPDRMLIESLIVIIRPDLSSRYHSRIIVLCKTKSQDINKQVMEKSREISWLFHKSGKAVSFVVYNDILPELIVYDIMRTGIVLGGKHPVTKKHLQSDICTYIGELPGMITDMSRIESDDWNPFQAFLDTETDLFIENSDYPAPLFIHGANPFILPYLHILHRYDEGMIAETIKKIRTCLIYLFSSFPPTNETITDMKGAWKMNDSDHISDRNSLVNALHLRKWLVPLKENELPVFTWPPPENMSLGSVHLCMDNDLWHLREANEFQCRHAWAIIMWGYISGIITKETRITATAPVMLRTDAKKRLYDARLSIEQGARIIVPEDHMQGSIQRINGRFYFCDKPFAILEEGPKHSLELFDGIKKKALLDDIDL
;
A
#
# COMPACT_ATOMS: atom_id res chain seq x y z
N MET A 1 9.56 31.40 23.11
CA MET A 1 9.73 29.95 22.83
C MET A 1 8.56 29.10 23.36
N ALA A 2 8.16 29.19 24.63
CA ALA A 2 7.07 28.37 25.19
C ALA A 2 5.69 28.57 24.51
N THR A 3 5.34 29.81 24.15
CA THR A 3 4.07 30.15 23.46
C THR A 3 4.00 29.62 22.03
N ALA A 4 5.09 29.72 21.26
CA ALA A 4 5.16 29.21 19.89
C ALA A 4 5.11 27.67 19.85
N THR A 5 5.79 27.01 20.79
CA THR A 5 5.74 25.54 20.94
C THR A 5 4.33 25.08 21.29
N LYS A 6 3.68 25.75 22.25
CA LYS A 6 2.29 25.44 22.65
C LYS A 6 1.30 25.63 21.49
N TYR A 7 1.48 26.67 20.68
CA TYR A 7 0.65 26.92 19.50
C TYR A 7 0.81 25.83 18.42
N LEU A 8 2.05 25.45 18.09
CA LEU A 8 2.32 24.41 17.08
C LEU A 8 1.83 23.03 17.54
N SER A 9 2.03 22.68 18.81
CA SER A 9 1.48 21.46 19.40
C SER A 9 -0.05 21.47 19.36
N HIS A 10 -0.70 22.60 19.68
CA HIS A 10 -2.16 22.72 19.61
C HIS A 10 -2.68 22.52 18.18
N LYS A 11 -2.07 23.17 17.19
CA LYS A 11 -2.43 23.01 15.77
C LYS A 11 -2.27 21.56 15.29
N ASN A 12 -1.25 20.86 15.77
CA ASN A 12 -1.02 19.46 15.44
C ASN A 12 -2.01 18.51 16.15
N ILE A 13 -2.41 18.83 17.38
CA ILE A 13 -3.50 18.13 18.10
C ILE A 13 -4.84 18.37 17.40
N GLU A 14 -5.12 19.60 16.96
CA GLU A 14 -6.32 19.91 16.19
C GLU A 14 -6.33 19.11 14.88
N ARG A 15 -5.24 19.10 14.11
CA ARG A 15 -5.10 18.26 12.91
C ARG A 15 -5.37 16.79 13.21
N ALA A 16 -4.75 16.24 14.25
CA ALA A 16 -5.00 14.88 14.68
C ALA A 16 -6.48 14.67 15.02
N ARG A 17 -7.13 15.56 15.79
CA ARG A 17 -8.56 15.47 16.13
C ARG A 17 -9.48 15.47 14.90
N HIS A 18 -9.10 16.13 13.81
CA HIS A 18 -9.87 16.12 12.58
C HIS A 18 -9.73 14.80 11.80
N TRP A 19 -8.65 14.04 11.97
CA TRP A 19 -8.40 12.80 11.22
C TRP A 19 -8.66 11.54 12.03
N LEU A 20 -8.41 11.56 13.33
CA LEU A 20 -8.61 10.44 14.26
C LEU A 20 -9.99 9.77 14.17
N PRO A 21 -11.11 10.48 13.89
CA PRO A 21 -12.40 9.82 13.68
C PRO A 21 -12.44 8.88 12.48
N PHE A 22 -11.61 9.12 11.46
CA PHE A 22 -11.55 8.33 10.22
C PHE A 22 -10.50 7.22 10.27
N ILE A 23 -9.80 7.06 11.39
CA ILE A 23 -8.76 6.05 11.58
C ILE A 23 -9.30 4.96 12.50
N ASP A 24 -9.09 3.70 12.14
CA ASP A 24 -9.41 2.59 13.03
C ASP A 24 -8.72 2.74 14.40
N PRO A 25 -9.40 2.47 15.53
CA PRO A 25 -8.80 2.57 16.87
C PRO A 25 -7.46 1.84 17.01
N VAL A 26 -7.31 0.67 16.39
CA VAL A 26 -6.06 -0.10 16.39
C VAL A 26 -4.95 0.65 15.66
N MET A 27 -5.27 1.27 14.52
CA MET A 27 -4.31 2.08 13.77
C MET A 27 -3.91 3.34 14.55
N ARG A 28 -4.84 3.95 15.29
CA ARG A 28 -4.52 5.05 16.21
C ARG A 28 -3.55 4.62 17.30
N ASP A 29 -3.82 3.49 17.97
CA ASP A 29 -2.93 2.96 18.99
C ASP A 29 -1.54 2.68 18.41
N LEU A 30 -1.42 2.14 17.20
CA LEU A 30 -0.11 1.89 16.63
C LEU A 30 0.68 3.16 16.30
N ILE A 31 -0.01 4.19 15.77
CA ILE A 31 0.60 5.49 15.48
C ILE A 31 1.20 6.07 16.76
N THR A 32 0.53 5.93 17.90
CA THR A 32 1.03 6.43 19.19
C THR A 32 2.25 5.66 19.69
N LEU A 33 2.44 4.40 19.26
CA LEU A 33 3.60 3.59 19.64
C LEU A 33 4.86 3.87 18.81
N LEU A 34 4.73 4.41 17.60
CA LEU A 34 5.86 4.61 16.68
C LEU A 34 7.05 5.35 17.29
N PRO A 35 6.88 6.51 18.00
CA PRO A 35 8.02 7.21 18.60
C PRO A 35 8.80 6.33 19.58
N ALA A 36 8.10 5.58 20.43
CA ALA A 36 8.70 4.72 21.44
C ALA A 36 9.44 3.50 20.86
N MET A 37 9.08 3.08 19.65
CA MET A 37 9.80 2.02 18.92
C MET A 37 11.06 2.53 18.22
N PHE A 38 11.09 3.81 17.81
CA PHE A 38 12.22 4.41 17.09
C PHE A 38 13.35 4.85 18.02
N CYS A 39 13.05 5.63 19.06
CA CYS A 39 14.07 6.39 19.79
C CYS A 39 14.04 6.17 21.32
N GLU A 40 15.19 6.33 21.95
CA GLU A 40 15.36 6.42 23.42
C GLU A 40 15.55 7.88 23.86
N GLY A 41 14.55 8.53 24.45
CA GLY A 41 14.72 9.84 25.08
C GLY A 41 13.54 10.82 24.94
N GLN A 42 13.81 12.11 25.21
CA GLN A 42 12.85 13.21 25.26
C GLN A 42 12.77 14.00 23.94
N HIS A 43 11.73 13.74 23.13
CA HIS A 43 11.40 14.55 21.96
C HIS A 43 10.91 15.95 22.34
N CYS A 44 11.35 16.98 21.62
CA CYS A 44 11.04 18.36 21.96
C CYS A 44 9.58 18.77 21.68
N ILE A 45 8.92 18.20 20.65
CA ILE A 45 7.62 18.67 20.13
C ILE A 45 6.88 17.55 19.35
N GLY A 46 5.55 17.59 19.27
CA GLY A 46 4.66 16.60 18.62
C GLY A 46 3.34 16.40 19.38
N ILE A 47 2.45 15.51 18.90
CA ILE A 47 1.27 15.08 19.70
C ILE A 47 1.70 14.34 20.99
N HIS A 48 2.91 13.77 21.00
CA HIS A 48 3.54 13.12 22.16
C HIS A 48 4.64 13.99 22.77
N GLY A 49 4.51 15.33 22.74
CA GLY A 49 5.46 16.22 23.41
C GLY A 49 5.54 15.92 24.92
N HIS A 50 6.52 15.09 25.33
CA HIS A 50 6.57 14.35 26.60
C HIS A 50 5.36 13.41 26.73
N ILE A 51 5.50 12.10 26.97
CA ILE A 51 5.90 11.44 28.22
C ILE A 51 6.73 10.20 27.81
N ALA A 52 7.63 9.72 28.66
CA ALA A 52 8.08 8.33 28.60
C ALA A 52 6.87 7.43 28.30
N CYS A 53 7.03 6.41 27.46
CA CYS A 53 5.96 5.48 27.09
C CYS A 53 5.00 5.27 28.28
N SER A 54 3.81 5.88 28.20
CA SER A 54 2.90 5.94 29.35
C SER A 54 2.57 4.53 29.78
N ALA A 55 2.15 4.31 31.03
CA ALA A 55 1.78 2.95 31.48
C ALA A 55 0.81 2.26 30.50
N LYS A 56 -0.12 3.03 29.92
CA LYS A 56 -1.04 2.55 28.88
C LYS A 56 -0.34 2.21 27.56
N GLU A 57 0.52 3.09 27.03
CA GLU A 57 1.31 2.80 25.81
C GLU A 57 2.30 1.65 26.04
N TYR A 58 2.79 1.47 27.26
CA TYR A 58 3.72 0.40 27.62
C TYR A 58 3.01 -0.96 27.65
N GLU A 59 1.82 -1.03 28.23
CA GLU A 59 0.97 -2.22 28.17
C GLU A 59 0.50 -2.52 26.74
N LEU A 60 0.19 -1.49 25.94
CA LEU A 60 -0.09 -1.66 24.51
C LEU A 60 1.13 -2.19 23.74
N LEU A 61 2.33 -1.63 23.95
CA LEU A 61 3.56 -2.17 23.35
C LEU A 61 3.78 -3.61 23.76
N LYS A 62 3.57 -3.94 25.03
CA LYS A 62 3.72 -5.30 25.54
C LYS A 62 2.74 -6.27 24.88
N SER A 63 1.49 -5.86 24.66
CA SER A 63 0.49 -6.69 23.98
C SER A 63 0.86 -6.91 22.51
N TYR A 64 1.33 -5.89 21.79
CA TYR A 64 1.73 -6.00 20.39
C TYR A 64 3.04 -6.77 20.20
N LEU A 65 4.03 -6.53 21.05
CA LEU A 65 5.34 -7.18 20.95
C LEU A 65 5.35 -8.60 21.53
N GLN A 66 4.32 -8.96 22.31
CA GLN A 66 4.25 -10.20 23.10
C GLN A 66 5.48 -10.43 24.00
N ARG A 67 6.19 -9.36 24.35
CA ARG A 67 7.39 -9.35 25.20
C ARG A 67 7.55 -8.02 25.91
N ASN A 68 8.44 -7.95 26.90
CA ASN A 68 8.72 -6.70 27.61
C ASN A 68 9.30 -5.64 26.67
N PRO A 69 8.70 -4.43 26.58
CA PRO A 69 9.16 -3.35 25.71
C PRO A 69 10.58 -2.83 26.00
N GLN A 70 11.08 -3.01 27.23
CA GLN A 70 12.47 -2.71 27.59
C GLN A 70 13.50 -3.60 26.87
N ILE A 71 13.05 -4.69 26.23
CA ILE A 71 13.86 -5.62 25.45
C ILE A 71 13.68 -5.36 23.93
N ILE A 72 13.27 -4.15 23.51
CA ILE A 72 13.37 -3.77 22.09
C ILE A 72 14.84 -3.48 21.82
N PRO A 73 15.61 -4.40 21.20
CA PRO A 73 17.03 -4.18 20.97
C PRO A 73 17.20 -3.11 19.89
N GLY A 74 18.30 -2.35 19.96
CA GLY A 74 18.68 -1.41 18.89
C GLY A 74 17.70 -0.26 18.68
N ARG A 75 17.11 0.31 19.74
CA ARG A 75 16.48 1.63 19.64
C ARG A 75 17.55 2.68 19.33
N LEU A 76 17.17 3.70 18.57
CA LEU A 76 18.10 4.77 18.20
C LEU A 76 18.25 5.76 19.38
N PRO A 77 19.45 6.29 19.66
CA PRO A 77 19.59 7.35 20.66
C PRO A 77 18.79 8.58 20.22
N ASP A 78 17.90 9.09 21.08
CA ASP A 78 17.07 10.26 20.75
C ASP A 78 17.93 11.50 20.51
N ARG A 79 17.44 12.38 19.63
CA ARG A 79 18.08 13.60 19.14
C ARG A 79 19.41 13.43 18.39
N MET A 80 20.04 12.26 18.32
CA MET A 80 21.27 12.13 17.51
C MET A 80 20.97 11.96 16.02
N LEU A 81 19.85 11.31 15.67
CA LEU A 81 19.65 10.78 14.31
C LEU A 81 18.44 11.36 13.55
N ILE A 82 17.29 11.49 14.21
CA ILE A 82 16.02 11.92 13.59
C ILE A 82 15.70 13.36 14.00
N GLU A 83 15.43 14.23 13.03
CA GLU A 83 15.01 15.62 13.21
C GLU A 83 13.48 15.74 13.34
N SER A 84 12.71 14.95 12.58
CA SER A 84 11.25 14.96 12.64
C SER A 84 10.67 13.62 12.22
N LEU A 85 9.63 13.17 12.92
CA LEU A 85 8.84 11.99 12.63
C LEU A 85 7.41 12.43 12.32
N ILE A 86 7.03 12.36 11.06
CA ILE A 86 5.74 12.83 10.55
C ILE A 86 4.98 11.63 10.00
N VAL A 87 3.70 11.50 10.33
CA VAL A 87 2.83 10.47 9.78
C VAL A 87 1.82 11.09 8.84
N ILE A 88 1.71 10.49 7.65
CA ILE A 88 0.62 10.69 6.71
C ILE A 88 -0.20 9.40 6.70
N ILE A 89 -1.50 9.54 6.64
CA ILE A 89 -2.41 8.41 6.50
C ILE A 89 -3.01 8.50 5.11
N ARG A 90 -3.10 7.38 4.41
CA ARG A 90 -3.74 7.31 3.10
C ARG A 90 -4.78 6.18 3.09
N PRO A 91 -5.87 6.31 2.33
CA PRO A 91 -6.78 5.20 2.10
C PRO A 91 -6.05 4.00 1.49
N ASP A 92 -6.40 2.78 1.88
CA ASP A 92 -5.78 1.55 1.40
C ASP A 92 -6.75 0.37 1.43
N LEU A 93 -7.09 -0.17 0.25
CA LEU A 93 -8.01 -1.30 0.11
C LEU A 93 -7.48 -2.62 0.69
N SER A 94 -6.16 -2.78 0.73
CA SER A 94 -5.52 -4.03 1.16
C SER A 94 -5.50 -4.18 2.68
N SER A 95 -5.67 -3.07 3.40
CA SER A 95 -5.72 -3.01 4.84
C SER A 95 -7.13 -3.30 5.34
N ARG A 96 -7.24 -4.18 6.36
CA ARG A 96 -8.48 -4.38 7.13
C ARG A 96 -9.08 -3.08 7.67
N TYR A 97 -8.24 -2.05 7.81
CA TYR A 97 -8.59 -0.75 8.38
C TYR A 97 -8.81 0.33 7.31
N HIS A 98 -8.79 -0.04 6.03
CA HIS A 98 -8.96 0.85 4.88
C HIS A 98 -7.99 2.03 4.85
N SER A 99 -6.84 1.86 5.49
CA SER A 99 -5.85 2.91 5.71
C SER A 99 -4.45 2.33 5.79
N ARG A 100 -3.50 3.05 5.22
CA ARG A 100 -2.06 2.84 5.31
C ARG A 100 -1.41 4.01 6.03
N ILE A 101 -0.41 3.68 6.84
CA ILE A 101 0.42 4.67 7.53
C ILE A 101 1.72 4.82 6.74
N ILE A 102 2.01 6.05 6.35
CA ILE A 102 3.30 6.43 5.79
C ILE A 102 4.02 7.29 6.82
N VAL A 103 5.17 6.82 7.28
CA VAL A 103 5.98 7.49 8.28
C VAL A 103 7.18 8.14 7.58
N LEU A 104 7.22 9.45 7.61
CA LEU A 104 8.28 10.29 7.08
C LEU A 104 9.28 10.60 8.20
N CYS A 105 10.49 10.07 8.06
CA CYS A 105 11.60 10.23 9.00
C CYS A 105 12.61 11.22 8.40
N LYS A 106 12.56 12.48 8.85
CA LYS A 106 13.60 13.45 8.49
C LYS A 106 14.84 13.19 9.34
N THR A 107 15.97 12.92 8.73
CA THR A 107 17.24 12.72 9.44
C THR A 107 18.05 14.01 9.50
N LYS A 108 18.99 14.07 10.45
CA LYS A 108 19.92 15.21 10.57
C LYS A 108 21.01 15.23 9.49
N SER A 109 21.44 14.07 9.02
CA SER A 109 22.46 13.93 7.98
C SER A 109 22.23 12.67 7.16
N GLN A 110 22.77 12.66 5.93
CA GLN A 110 22.65 11.52 5.01
C GLN A 110 23.33 10.25 5.54
N ASP A 111 24.43 10.38 6.29
CA ASP A 111 25.20 9.25 6.86
C ASP A 111 24.36 8.35 7.77
N ILE A 112 23.29 8.90 8.32
CA ILE A 112 22.41 8.26 9.30
C ILE A 112 21.24 7.54 8.62
N ASN A 113 20.96 7.84 7.35
CA ASN A 113 19.79 7.31 6.64
C ASN A 113 19.75 5.79 6.64
N LYS A 114 20.90 5.13 6.47
CA LYS A 114 20.99 3.67 6.46
C LYS A 114 20.51 3.05 7.78
N GLN A 115 20.98 3.60 8.90
CA GLN A 115 20.62 3.11 10.23
C GLN A 115 19.13 3.33 10.54
N VAL A 116 18.58 4.48 10.15
CA VAL A 116 17.15 4.77 10.33
C VAL A 116 16.30 3.88 9.42
N MET A 117 16.74 3.60 8.20
CA MET A 117 16.07 2.67 7.29
C MET A 117 16.09 1.23 7.79
N GLU A 118 17.21 0.76 8.35
CA GLU A 118 17.27 -0.55 9.00
C GLU A 118 16.28 -0.64 10.16
N LYS A 119 16.22 0.38 11.03
CA LYS A 119 15.24 0.42 12.13
C LYS A 119 13.79 0.44 11.63
N SER A 120 13.54 1.20 10.57
CA SER A 120 12.25 1.31 9.92
C SER A 120 11.77 -0.05 9.38
N ARG A 121 12.67 -0.86 8.81
CA ARG A 121 12.36 -2.22 8.35
C ARG A 121 12.00 -3.16 9.50
N GLU A 122 12.73 -3.10 10.62
CA GLU A 122 12.38 -3.90 11.81
C GLU A 122 10.96 -3.58 12.32
N ILE A 123 10.63 -2.30 12.38
CA ILE A 123 9.32 -1.84 12.84
C ILE A 123 8.24 -2.24 11.83
N SER A 124 8.46 -2.00 10.53
CA SER A 124 7.53 -2.43 9.48
C SER A 124 7.25 -3.94 9.56
N TRP A 125 8.27 -4.77 9.81
CA TRP A 125 8.10 -6.22 9.98
C TRP A 125 7.25 -6.60 11.20
N LEU A 126 7.41 -5.91 12.33
CA LEU A 126 6.57 -6.14 13.52
C LEU A 126 5.09 -5.83 13.25
N PHE A 127 4.83 -4.77 12.50
CA PHE A 127 3.48 -4.39 12.10
C PHE A 127 2.90 -5.35 11.07
N HIS A 128 3.71 -5.78 10.11
CA HIS A 128 3.30 -6.73 9.09
C HIS A 128 2.89 -8.07 9.70
N LYS A 129 3.63 -8.59 10.70
CA LYS A 129 3.23 -9.77 11.49
C LYS A 129 1.85 -9.64 12.14
N SER A 130 1.44 -8.42 12.41
CA SER A 130 0.14 -8.08 13.01
C SER A 130 -0.92 -7.74 11.96
N GLY A 131 -0.66 -7.99 10.67
CA GLY A 131 -1.58 -7.73 9.55
C GLY A 131 -1.73 -6.25 9.20
N LYS A 132 -0.72 -5.41 9.49
CA LYS A 132 -0.81 -3.94 9.32
C LYS A 132 0.24 -3.41 8.36
N ALA A 133 -0.19 -2.57 7.42
CA ALA A 133 0.68 -1.91 6.45
C ALA A 133 1.23 -0.58 7.00
N VAL A 134 2.54 -0.54 7.25
CA VAL A 134 3.27 0.70 7.57
C VAL A 134 4.50 0.81 6.68
N SER A 135 4.60 1.93 5.98
CA SER A 135 5.72 2.26 5.12
C SER A 135 6.53 3.41 5.69
N PHE A 136 7.82 3.38 5.46
CA PHE A 136 8.75 4.39 5.96
C PHE A 136 9.47 5.07 4.80
N VAL A 137 9.60 6.39 4.89
CA VAL A 137 10.36 7.21 3.96
C VAL A 137 11.39 7.98 4.78
N VAL A 138 12.66 7.64 4.60
CA VAL A 138 13.77 8.34 5.25
C VAL A 138 14.35 9.34 4.27
N TYR A 139 14.46 10.59 4.71
CA TYR A 139 14.93 11.69 3.87
C TYR A 139 15.76 12.68 4.68
N ASN A 140 16.69 13.35 4.00
CA ASN A 140 17.47 14.45 4.58
C ASN A 140 17.20 15.77 3.83
N ASP A 141 16.94 15.67 2.53
CA ASP A 141 16.78 16.80 1.62
C ASP A 141 15.35 17.41 1.62
N ILE A 142 15.09 18.27 0.65
CA ILE A 142 13.79 18.85 0.36
C ILE A 142 12.88 17.76 -0.24
N LEU A 143 11.62 17.76 0.18
CA LEU A 143 10.61 16.86 -0.35
C LEU A 143 9.96 17.45 -1.61
N PRO A 144 9.53 16.58 -2.54
CA PRO A 144 8.63 16.94 -3.63
C PRO A 144 7.40 17.74 -3.21
N GLU A 145 6.93 18.61 -4.10
CA GLU A 145 5.82 19.55 -3.85
C GLU A 145 4.54 18.83 -3.41
N LEU A 146 4.19 17.72 -4.07
CA LEU A 146 2.99 16.93 -3.75
C LEU A 146 3.09 16.27 -2.36
N ILE A 147 4.30 15.86 -1.96
CA ILE A 147 4.54 15.31 -0.61
C ILE A 147 4.47 16.43 0.43
N VAL A 148 5.06 17.61 0.15
CA VAL A 148 4.93 18.79 1.02
C VAL A 148 3.46 19.17 1.20
N TYR A 149 2.68 19.16 0.12
CA TYR A 149 1.24 19.39 0.14
C TYR A 149 0.51 18.40 1.06
N ASP A 150 0.78 17.11 0.93
CA ASP A 150 0.20 16.07 1.77
C ASP A 150 0.59 16.18 3.24
N ILE A 151 1.84 16.57 3.56
CA ILE A 151 2.26 16.82 4.95
C ILE A 151 1.50 18.02 5.53
N MET A 152 1.34 19.08 4.75
CA MET A 152 0.71 20.29 5.25
C MET A 152 -0.81 20.13 5.44
N ARG A 153 -1.43 19.25 4.63
CA ARG A 153 -2.86 18.88 4.68
C ARG A 153 -3.16 17.79 5.70
N THR A 154 -2.37 16.71 5.73
CA THR A 154 -2.60 15.44 6.45
C THR A 154 -1.41 14.90 7.25
N GLY A 155 -0.36 15.70 7.47
CA GLY A 155 0.78 15.30 8.31
C GLY A 155 0.55 15.51 9.81
N ILE A 156 0.65 14.43 10.59
CA ILE A 156 0.71 14.46 12.06
C ILE A 156 2.17 14.39 12.48
N VAL A 157 2.66 15.38 13.22
CA VAL A 157 4.00 15.30 13.82
C VAL A 157 3.92 14.46 15.08
N LEU A 158 4.50 13.26 15.05
CA LEU A 158 4.52 12.37 16.21
C LEU A 158 5.61 12.79 17.20
N GLY A 159 6.76 13.22 16.69
CA GLY A 159 7.90 13.67 17.48
C GLY A 159 8.90 14.50 16.64
N GLY A 160 9.66 15.36 17.29
CA GLY A 160 10.70 16.18 16.67
C GLY A 160 10.22 17.57 16.24
N LYS A 161 10.80 18.14 15.18
CA LYS A 161 10.49 19.50 14.72
C LYS A 161 9.24 19.53 13.84
N HIS A 162 8.48 20.64 13.89
CA HIS A 162 7.32 20.83 13.01
C HIS A 162 7.73 21.18 11.57
N PRO A 163 7.05 20.62 10.54
CA PRO A 163 7.34 20.96 9.16
C PRO A 163 6.92 22.40 8.85
N VAL A 164 7.77 23.13 8.13
CA VAL A 164 7.48 24.46 7.57
C VAL A 164 7.85 24.53 6.10
N THR A 165 7.13 25.38 5.36
CA THR A 165 7.30 25.55 3.90
C THR A 165 8.02 26.83 3.51
N LYS A 166 8.43 27.64 4.49
CA LYS A 166 9.22 28.86 4.28
C LYS A 166 10.56 28.68 4.98
N LYS A 167 11.66 28.77 4.23
CA LYS A 167 13.02 28.49 4.74
C LYS A 167 13.40 29.34 5.95
N HIS A 168 13.00 30.62 5.98
CA HIS A 168 13.29 31.53 7.10
C HIS A 168 12.55 31.17 8.42
N LEU A 169 11.54 30.28 8.37
CA LEU A 169 10.85 29.78 9.57
C LEU A 169 11.55 28.57 10.21
N GLN A 170 12.62 28.05 9.59
CA GLN A 170 13.45 27.00 10.16
C GLN A 170 14.05 27.46 11.49
N SER A 171 14.00 26.60 12.51
CA SER A 171 14.46 26.91 13.86
C SER A 171 14.76 25.64 14.65
N ASP A 172 14.99 25.76 15.95
CA ASP A 172 15.11 24.61 16.86
C ASP A 172 13.82 23.80 16.96
N ILE A 173 12.69 24.44 16.65
CA ILE A 173 11.35 23.87 16.80
C ILE A 173 10.67 23.54 15.46
N CYS A 174 11.19 24.07 14.35
CA CYS A 174 10.65 23.88 13.01
C CYS A 174 11.72 23.37 12.05
N THR A 175 11.38 22.41 11.19
CA THR A 175 12.24 21.93 10.11
C THR A 175 11.65 22.29 8.76
N TYR A 176 12.51 22.78 7.87
CA TYR A 176 12.12 23.10 6.51
C TYR A 176 12.03 21.81 5.69
N ILE A 177 10.88 21.60 5.04
CA ILE A 177 10.60 20.37 4.27
C ILE A 177 10.53 20.60 2.76
N GLY A 178 10.45 21.86 2.32
CA GLY A 178 10.26 22.21 0.91
C GLY A 178 9.29 23.36 0.73
N GLU A 179 9.30 23.97 -0.46
CA GLU A 179 8.34 25.03 -0.77
C GLU A 179 6.98 24.42 -1.09
N LEU A 180 5.92 25.15 -0.75
CA LEU A 180 4.58 24.84 -1.23
C LEU A 180 4.18 25.93 -2.22
N PRO A 181 4.23 25.66 -3.53
CA PRO A 181 3.85 26.63 -4.52
C PRO A 181 2.33 26.85 -4.51
N GLY A 182 1.85 27.88 -5.21
CA GLY A 182 0.41 28.05 -5.45
C GLY A 182 -0.17 26.94 -6.34
N MET A 183 0.66 26.45 -7.28
CA MET A 183 0.36 25.37 -8.22
C MET A 183 1.45 24.31 -8.12
N ILE A 184 1.07 23.05 -8.00
CA ILE A 184 1.98 21.92 -7.96
C ILE A 184 2.33 21.52 -9.39
N THR A 185 3.62 21.35 -9.64
CA THR A 185 4.22 21.02 -10.94
C THR A 185 5.08 19.75 -10.90
N ASP A 186 5.42 19.27 -9.71
CA ASP A 186 6.15 18.02 -9.50
C ASP A 186 5.20 16.84 -9.21
N MET A 187 5.26 15.81 -10.06
CA MET A 187 4.45 14.57 -9.95
C MET A 187 5.03 13.53 -8.99
N SER A 188 6.19 13.79 -8.38
CA SER A 188 6.89 12.81 -7.54
C SER A 188 6.06 12.44 -6.31
N ARG A 189 5.73 11.14 -6.20
CA ARG A 189 5.01 10.55 -5.07
C ARG A 189 5.93 9.64 -4.26
N ILE A 190 5.50 9.37 -3.03
CA ILE A 190 6.07 8.27 -2.25
C ILE A 190 5.71 6.97 -2.96
N GLU A 191 6.73 6.27 -3.46
CA GLU A 191 6.55 4.99 -4.14
C GLU A 191 5.86 3.99 -3.21
N SER A 192 4.87 3.31 -3.78
CA SER A 192 4.16 2.22 -3.16
C SER A 192 4.24 1.01 -4.07
N ASP A 193 4.64 -0.09 -3.46
CA ASP A 193 4.63 -1.40 -4.08
C ASP A 193 3.21 -2.01 -4.09
N ASP A 194 2.29 -1.46 -3.30
CA ASP A 194 0.86 -1.79 -3.30
C ASP A 194 0.17 -1.06 -4.44
N TRP A 195 -0.81 -1.71 -5.06
CA TRP A 195 -1.52 -1.19 -6.21
C TRP A 195 -3.02 -1.49 -6.12
N ASN A 196 -3.84 -0.48 -6.41
CA ASN A 196 -5.29 -0.65 -6.56
C ASN A 196 -5.84 0.28 -7.64
N PRO A 197 -6.95 -0.09 -8.31
CA PRO A 197 -7.44 0.63 -9.48
C PRO A 197 -8.03 2.00 -9.15
N PHE A 198 -8.55 2.17 -7.94
CA PHE A 198 -9.15 3.44 -7.52
C PHE A 198 -8.08 4.51 -7.33
N GLN A 199 -7.04 4.20 -6.55
CA GLN A 199 -5.91 5.12 -6.36
C GLN A 199 -5.16 5.33 -7.67
N ALA A 200 -4.92 4.29 -8.47
CA ALA A 200 -4.23 4.42 -9.75
C ALA A 200 -4.96 5.33 -10.73
N PHE A 201 -6.30 5.25 -10.79
CA PHE A 201 -7.10 6.16 -11.61
C PHE A 201 -6.99 7.60 -11.09
N LEU A 202 -7.18 7.82 -9.79
CA LEU A 202 -7.08 9.15 -9.18
C LEU A 202 -5.68 9.78 -9.29
N ASP A 203 -4.62 8.97 -9.19
CA ASP A 203 -3.25 9.41 -9.41
C ASP A 203 -3.04 9.83 -10.87
N THR A 204 -3.57 9.08 -11.83
CA THR A 204 -3.51 9.43 -13.26
C THR A 204 -4.21 10.78 -13.52
N GLU A 205 -5.39 11.00 -12.94
CA GLU A 205 -6.09 12.28 -13.04
C GLU A 205 -5.26 13.41 -12.41
N THR A 206 -4.66 13.16 -11.25
CA THR A 206 -3.79 14.15 -10.59
C THR A 206 -2.58 14.49 -11.46
N ASP A 207 -1.94 13.49 -12.08
CA ASP A 207 -0.80 13.68 -12.99
C ASP A 207 -1.17 14.55 -14.18
N LEU A 208 -2.31 14.29 -14.83
CA LEU A 208 -2.80 15.10 -15.94
C LEU A 208 -2.99 16.57 -15.54
N PHE A 209 -3.50 16.85 -14.35
CA PHE A 209 -3.65 18.22 -13.88
C PHE A 209 -2.31 18.88 -13.55
N ILE A 210 -1.36 18.14 -12.98
CA ILE A 210 0.00 18.64 -12.69
C ILE A 210 0.76 18.93 -13.99
N GLU A 211 0.72 18.02 -14.97
CA GLU A 211 1.33 18.20 -16.29
C GLU A 211 0.81 19.47 -16.99
N ASN A 212 -0.48 19.76 -16.82
CA ASN A 212 -1.12 20.97 -17.35
C ASN A 212 -0.94 22.21 -16.46
N SER A 213 -0.19 22.11 -15.35
CA SER A 213 -0.02 23.17 -14.35
C SER A 213 -1.35 23.74 -13.83
N ASP A 214 -2.40 22.90 -13.77
CA ASP A 214 -3.74 23.24 -13.29
C ASP A 214 -4.06 22.52 -11.96
N TYR A 215 -3.05 21.96 -11.27
CA TYR A 215 -3.26 21.35 -9.96
C TYR A 215 -2.90 22.31 -8.82
N PRO A 216 -3.89 22.89 -8.09
CA PRO A 216 -3.63 23.86 -7.05
C PRO A 216 -3.11 23.18 -5.77
N ALA A 217 -2.49 23.97 -4.89
CA ALA A 217 -2.11 23.55 -3.54
C ALA A 217 -3.10 24.06 -2.45
N PRO A 218 -4.41 23.79 -2.50
CA PRO A 218 -5.35 24.30 -1.50
C PRO A 218 -5.16 23.54 -0.19
N LEU A 219 -4.60 24.20 0.81
CA LEU A 219 -4.24 23.54 2.07
C LEU A 219 -5.43 23.18 2.95
N PHE A 220 -6.55 23.88 2.82
CA PHE A 220 -7.63 23.76 3.77
C PHE A 220 -8.95 24.33 3.25
N ILE A 221 -10.03 23.54 3.38
CA ILE A 221 -11.41 23.99 3.25
C ILE A 221 -12.13 23.57 4.53
N HIS A 222 -12.73 24.52 5.24
CA HIS A 222 -13.47 24.23 6.48
C HIS A 222 -14.58 23.19 6.22
N GLY A 223 -14.60 22.12 7.02
CA GLY A 223 -15.65 21.09 6.98
C GLY A 223 -15.49 20.02 5.89
N ALA A 224 -14.53 20.17 4.97
CA ALA A 224 -14.25 19.14 3.97
C ALA A 224 -13.39 18.01 4.56
N ASN A 225 -13.67 16.77 4.15
CA ASN A 225 -12.78 15.66 4.46
C ASN A 225 -11.41 15.94 3.80
N PRO A 226 -10.33 16.02 4.58
CA PRO A 226 -9.02 16.36 4.06
C PRO A 226 -8.60 15.41 2.94
N PHE A 227 -8.96 14.13 3.00
CA PHE A 227 -8.61 13.13 1.96
C PHE A 227 -9.33 13.33 0.62
N ILE A 228 -10.44 14.07 0.60
CA ILE A 228 -11.19 14.38 -0.63
C ILE A 228 -10.69 15.69 -1.26
N LEU A 229 -10.11 16.60 -0.46
CA LEU A 229 -9.61 17.91 -0.93
C LEU A 229 -8.78 17.86 -2.22
N PRO A 230 -7.81 16.93 -2.38
CA PRO A 230 -7.03 16.80 -3.62
C PRO A 230 -7.90 16.72 -4.89
N TYR A 231 -9.06 16.09 -4.77
CA TYR A 231 -9.90 15.73 -5.89
C TYR A 231 -11.07 16.69 -6.11
N LEU A 232 -11.33 17.63 -5.19
CA LEU A 232 -12.42 18.61 -5.35
C LEU A 232 -12.17 19.56 -6.53
N HIS A 233 -10.93 20.00 -6.73
CA HIS A 233 -10.57 20.84 -7.87
C HIS A 233 -10.75 20.09 -9.19
N ILE A 234 -10.23 18.86 -9.26
CA ILE A 234 -10.37 17.97 -10.42
C ILE A 234 -11.86 17.75 -10.75
N LEU A 235 -12.68 17.44 -9.74
CA LEU A 235 -14.13 17.27 -9.90
C LEU A 235 -14.81 18.53 -10.44
N HIS A 236 -14.49 19.71 -9.88
CA HIS A 236 -15.06 20.98 -10.33
C HIS A 236 -14.73 21.26 -11.80
N ARG A 237 -13.47 21.04 -12.19
CA ARG A 237 -13.00 21.24 -13.57
C ARG A 237 -13.69 20.33 -14.57
N TYR A 238 -13.90 19.06 -14.20
CA TYR A 238 -14.67 18.15 -15.05
C TYR A 238 -16.16 18.48 -15.10
N ASP A 239 -16.73 19.01 -14.01
CA ASP A 239 -18.12 19.47 -13.96
C ASP A 239 -18.35 20.68 -14.88
N GLU A 240 -17.43 21.66 -14.88
CA GLU A 240 -17.42 22.79 -15.83
C GLU A 240 -17.37 22.32 -17.29
N GLY A 241 -16.59 21.27 -17.56
CA GLY A 241 -16.46 20.65 -18.87
C GLY A 241 -17.58 19.67 -19.24
N MET A 242 -18.53 19.41 -18.34
CA MET A 242 -19.60 18.42 -18.50
C MET A 242 -19.10 16.99 -18.83
N ILE A 243 -17.93 16.59 -18.31
CA ILE A 243 -17.31 15.29 -18.60
C ILE A 243 -17.87 14.22 -17.65
N ALA A 244 -19.13 13.84 -17.88
CA ALA A 244 -19.93 13.00 -16.99
C ALA A 244 -19.28 11.65 -16.63
N GLU A 245 -18.61 11.00 -17.59
CA GLU A 245 -18.00 9.69 -17.37
C GLU A 245 -16.79 9.76 -16.41
N THR A 246 -15.93 10.77 -16.56
CA THR A 246 -14.78 10.96 -15.66
C THR A 246 -15.24 11.34 -14.26
N ILE A 247 -16.26 12.20 -14.14
CA ILE A 247 -16.89 12.53 -12.85
C ILE A 247 -17.38 11.24 -12.16
N LYS A 248 -18.09 10.38 -12.89
CA LYS A 248 -18.58 9.10 -12.37
C LYS A 248 -17.44 8.19 -11.89
N LYS A 249 -16.33 8.11 -12.64
CA LYS A 249 -15.15 7.33 -12.25
C LYS A 249 -14.49 7.88 -10.99
N ILE A 250 -14.24 9.20 -10.90
CA ILE A 250 -13.63 9.83 -9.72
C ILE A 250 -14.50 9.58 -8.49
N ARG A 251 -15.81 9.83 -8.61
CA ARG A 251 -16.80 9.58 -7.56
C ARG A 251 -16.78 8.12 -7.09
N THR A 252 -16.76 7.17 -8.02
CA THR A 252 -16.65 5.75 -7.71
C THR A 252 -15.34 5.46 -6.97
N CYS A 253 -14.20 5.95 -7.45
CA CYS A 253 -12.91 5.73 -6.81
C CYS A 253 -12.88 6.25 -5.37
N LEU A 254 -13.42 7.44 -5.14
CA LEU A 254 -13.50 8.03 -3.81
C LEU A 254 -14.36 7.15 -2.89
N ILE A 255 -15.58 6.77 -3.29
CA ILE A 255 -16.44 5.88 -2.47
C ILE A 255 -15.68 4.62 -2.05
N TYR A 256 -15.09 3.93 -3.02
CA TYR A 256 -14.48 2.63 -2.78
C TYR A 256 -13.16 2.69 -1.99
N LEU A 257 -12.42 3.80 -2.05
CA LEU A 257 -11.22 3.98 -1.23
C LEU A 257 -11.53 4.13 0.27
N PHE A 258 -12.71 4.66 0.62
CA PHE A 258 -13.12 4.84 2.02
C PHE A 258 -14.08 3.76 2.52
N SER A 259 -14.31 2.71 1.74
CA SER A 259 -15.20 1.62 2.09
C SER A 259 -14.46 0.32 2.30
N SER A 260 -15.07 -0.59 3.05
CA SER A 260 -14.67 -1.99 2.96
C SER A 260 -14.83 -2.50 1.54
N PHE A 261 -13.90 -3.33 1.08
CA PHE A 261 -14.03 -3.99 -0.22
C PHE A 261 -14.32 -5.47 -0.02
N PRO A 262 -15.36 -6.01 -0.66
CA PRO A 262 -16.42 -5.26 -1.31
C PRO A 262 -17.35 -4.59 -0.28
N PRO A 263 -17.88 -3.38 -0.57
CA PRO A 263 -18.74 -2.68 0.36
C PRO A 263 -20.13 -3.31 0.40
N THR A 264 -20.84 -3.14 1.52
CA THR A 264 -22.25 -3.51 1.60
C THR A 264 -23.12 -2.45 0.94
N ASN A 265 -24.31 -2.82 0.50
CA ASN A 265 -25.28 -1.88 -0.07
C ASN A 265 -25.66 -0.77 0.93
N GLU A 266 -25.73 -1.11 2.23
CA GLU A 266 -25.95 -0.15 3.31
C GLU A 266 -24.79 0.86 3.38
N THR A 267 -23.55 0.38 3.42
CA THR A 267 -22.36 1.26 3.45
C THR A 267 -22.28 2.16 2.22
N ILE A 268 -22.61 1.64 1.03
CA ILE A 268 -22.71 2.44 -0.20
C ILE A 268 -23.78 3.52 -0.07
N THR A 269 -24.97 3.16 0.41
CA THR A 269 -26.11 4.08 0.53
C THR A 269 -25.81 5.19 1.53
N ASP A 270 -25.22 4.85 2.67
CA ASP A 270 -24.81 5.81 3.70
C ASP A 270 -23.74 6.78 3.18
N MET A 271 -22.72 6.28 2.46
CA MET A 271 -21.70 7.13 1.86
C MET A 271 -22.29 8.04 0.79
N LYS A 272 -23.16 7.53 -0.09
CA LYS A 272 -23.86 8.34 -1.10
C LYS A 272 -24.70 9.43 -0.45
N GLY A 273 -25.45 9.09 0.60
CA GLY A 273 -26.26 10.04 1.35
C GLY A 273 -25.40 11.13 2.03
N ALA A 274 -24.33 10.71 2.70
CA ALA A 274 -23.39 11.63 3.34
C ALA A 274 -22.71 12.57 2.33
N TRP A 275 -22.48 12.09 1.10
CA TRP A 275 -21.78 12.83 0.05
C TRP A 275 -22.72 13.48 -0.97
N LYS A 276 -24.05 13.41 -0.75
CA LYS A 276 -25.10 13.97 -1.61
C LYS A 276 -24.97 13.53 -3.08
N MET A 277 -24.70 12.24 -3.30
CA MET A 277 -24.55 11.64 -4.62
C MET A 277 -25.91 11.11 -5.13
N ASN A 278 -26.14 11.17 -6.43
CA ASN A 278 -27.40 10.71 -7.04
C ASN A 278 -27.46 9.17 -7.11
N ASP A 279 -28.66 8.62 -7.00
CA ASP A 279 -28.89 7.16 -7.06
C ASP A 279 -28.54 6.52 -8.41
N SER A 280 -28.41 7.32 -9.48
CA SER A 280 -28.08 6.86 -10.84
C SER A 280 -26.66 6.28 -10.99
N ASP A 281 -25.79 6.48 -9.99
CA ASP A 281 -24.46 5.90 -9.97
C ASP A 281 -24.55 4.41 -9.61
N HIS A 282 -24.87 3.56 -10.59
CA HIS A 282 -24.93 2.10 -10.43
C HIS A 282 -23.60 1.57 -9.90
N ILE A 283 -23.64 1.04 -8.69
CA ILE A 283 -22.58 0.24 -8.10
C ILE A 283 -23.05 -1.22 -8.18
N SER A 284 -22.21 -2.10 -8.75
CA SER A 284 -22.56 -3.49 -9.03
C SER A 284 -22.97 -4.24 -7.76
N ASP A 285 -24.18 -4.79 -7.75
CA ASP A 285 -24.83 -5.51 -6.64
C ASP A 285 -24.22 -6.90 -6.31
N ARG A 286 -23.06 -7.27 -6.86
CA ARG A 286 -22.51 -8.63 -6.66
C ARG A 286 -21.00 -8.65 -6.48
N ASN A 287 -20.60 -9.26 -5.36
CA ASN A 287 -19.24 -9.44 -4.89
C ASN A 287 -18.58 -10.69 -5.49
N SER A 288 -18.44 -10.74 -6.81
CA SER A 288 -17.66 -11.77 -7.49
C SER A 288 -16.34 -11.20 -8.00
N LEU A 289 -15.31 -12.05 -8.11
CA LEU A 289 -14.04 -11.71 -8.76
C LEU A 289 -14.28 -11.09 -10.15
N VAL A 290 -15.19 -11.68 -10.93
CA VAL A 290 -15.61 -11.18 -12.25
C VAL A 290 -16.00 -9.70 -12.18
N ASN A 291 -16.85 -9.32 -11.24
CA ASN A 291 -17.32 -7.95 -11.12
C ASN A 291 -16.23 -6.99 -10.64
N ALA A 292 -15.38 -7.43 -9.71
CA ALA A 292 -14.21 -6.67 -9.31
C ALA A 292 -13.30 -6.41 -10.52
N LEU A 293 -13.02 -7.44 -11.32
CA LEU A 293 -12.19 -7.31 -12.53
C LEU A 293 -12.85 -6.45 -13.60
N HIS A 294 -14.18 -6.50 -13.78
CA HIS A 294 -14.91 -5.58 -14.65
C HIS A 294 -14.76 -4.12 -14.19
N LEU A 295 -14.96 -3.87 -12.89
CA LEU A 295 -14.79 -2.54 -12.31
C LEU A 295 -13.35 -2.04 -12.50
N ARG A 296 -12.37 -2.90 -12.25
CA ARG A 296 -10.95 -2.59 -12.48
C ARG A 296 -10.67 -2.28 -13.94
N LYS A 297 -11.18 -3.07 -14.89
CA LYS A 297 -10.98 -2.83 -16.34
C LYS A 297 -11.63 -1.52 -16.81
N TRP A 298 -12.78 -1.15 -16.24
CA TRP A 298 -13.46 0.11 -16.52
C TRP A 298 -12.66 1.33 -16.04
N LEU A 299 -12.03 1.24 -14.86
CA LEU A 299 -11.19 2.29 -14.31
C LEU A 299 -9.81 2.34 -14.97
N VAL A 300 -9.08 1.22 -14.94
CA VAL A 300 -7.72 1.07 -15.43
C VAL A 300 -7.65 -0.19 -16.32
N PRO A 301 -7.55 -0.04 -17.65
CA PRO A 301 -7.46 -1.17 -18.58
C PRO A 301 -6.25 -2.09 -18.32
N LEU A 302 -6.39 -3.37 -18.69
CA LEU A 302 -5.26 -4.33 -18.66
C LEU A 302 -4.27 -3.93 -19.75
N LYS A 303 -2.99 -3.93 -19.41
CA LYS A 303 -1.91 -3.85 -20.40
C LYS A 303 -1.66 -5.22 -21.01
N GLU A 304 -0.92 -5.26 -22.11
CA GLU A 304 -0.51 -6.51 -22.74
C GLU A 304 0.23 -7.41 -21.73
N ASN A 305 -0.11 -8.70 -21.75
CA ASN A 305 0.45 -9.73 -20.85
C ASN A 305 0.25 -9.51 -19.35
N GLU A 306 -0.54 -8.50 -18.96
CA GLU A 306 -0.85 -8.26 -17.57
C GLU A 306 -1.81 -9.31 -17.02
N LEU A 307 -1.47 -9.88 -15.87
CA LEU A 307 -2.34 -10.76 -15.14
C LEU A 307 -3.57 -9.99 -14.61
N PRO A 308 -4.78 -10.56 -14.70
CA PRO A 308 -5.99 -9.92 -14.19
C PRO A 308 -6.01 -10.01 -12.66
N VAL A 309 -5.36 -9.05 -12.00
CA VAL A 309 -5.35 -8.86 -10.56
C VAL A 309 -6.14 -7.59 -10.25
N PHE A 310 -7.11 -7.69 -9.33
CA PHE A 310 -7.93 -6.54 -8.95
C PHE A 310 -7.13 -5.51 -8.14
N THR A 311 -6.45 -5.95 -7.09
CA THR A 311 -5.64 -5.12 -6.20
C THR A 311 -4.54 -5.97 -5.59
N TRP A 312 -3.42 -5.34 -5.25
CA TRP A 312 -2.31 -5.97 -4.55
C TRP A 312 -1.88 -5.13 -3.35
N PRO A 313 -1.72 -5.73 -2.15
CA PRO A 313 -2.12 -7.08 -1.78
C PRO A 313 -3.64 -7.33 -1.95
N PRO A 314 -4.08 -8.57 -2.14
CA PRO A 314 -5.49 -8.87 -2.29
C PRO A 314 -6.24 -8.76 -0.93
N PRO A 315 -7.52 -8.37 -0.93
CA PRO A 315 -8.34 -8.31 0.29
C PRO A 315 -8.57 -9.72 0.87
N GLU A 316 -8.62 -9.84 2.20
CA GLU A 316 -8.74 -11.14 2.89
C GLU A 316 -10.02 -11.92 2.53
N ASN A 317 -11.08 -11.22 2.13
CA ASN A 317 -12.40 -11.80 1.86
C ASN A 317 -12.60 -12.26 0.41
N MET A 318 -11.57 -12.24 -0.44
CA MET A 318 -11.64 -12.77 -1.81
C MET A 318 -11.41 -14.28 -1.92
N SER A 319 -11.03 -14.94 -0.82
CA SER A 319 -10.64 -16.35 -0.85
C SER A 319 -11.80 -17.31 -1.10
N LEU A 320 -11.54 -18.35 -1.89
CA LEU A 320 -12.48 -19.46 -2.06
C LEU A 320 -12.13 -20.63 -1.14
N GLY A 321 -13.14 -21.37 -0.68
CA GLY A 321 -12.93 -22.57 0.13
C GLY A 321 -12.23 -23.70 -0.64
N SER A 322 -12.48 -23.79 -1.95
CA SER A 322 -11.83 -24.75 -2.84
C SER A 322 -11.71 -24.22 -4.26
N VAL A 323 -10.67 -24.62 -4.98
CA VAL A 323 -10.48 -24.35 -6.40
C VAL A 323 -10.09 -25.61 -7.17
N HIS A 324 -10.55 -25.72 -8.41
CA HIS A 324 -10.28 -26.85 -9.31
C HIS A 324 -9.45 -26.39 -10.50
N LEU A 325 -8.20 -26.85 -10.57
CA LEU A 325 -7.32 -26.63 -11.71
C LEU A 325 -7.72 -27.58 -12.85
N CYS A 326 -8.19 -26.99 -13.94
CA CYS A 326 -8.69 -27.67 -15.13
C CYS A 326 -7.84 -27.31 -16.36
N MET A 327 -7.86 -28.17 -17.37
CA MET A 327 -7.17 -27.95 -18.64
C MET A 327 -8.17 -28.11 -19.78
N ASP A 328 -8.38 -27.02 -20.53
CA ASP A 328 -9.25 -26.97 -21.70
C ASP A 328 -8.44 -26.38 -22.87
N ASN A 329 -8.46 -27.03 -24.04
CA ASN A 329 -7.74 -26.57 -25.25
C ASN A 329 -6.26 -26.21 -25.00
N ASP A 330 -5.53 -27.10 -24.31
CA ASP A 330 -4.12 -26.91 -23.92
C ASP A 330 -3.84 -25.68 -23.03
N LEU A 331 -4.88 -25.12 -22.41
CA LEU A 331 -4.77 -24.02 -21.46
C LEU A 331 -5.29 -24.43 -20.08
N TRP A 332 -4.46 -24.19 -19.08
CA TRP A 332 -4.81 -24.30 -17.68
C TRP A 332 -5.66 -23.12 -17.25
N HIS A 333 -6.62 -23.37 -16.36
CA HIS A 333 -7.45 -22.35 -15.71
C HIS A 333 -8.02 -22.86 -14.38
N LEU A 334 -8.54 -21.95 -13.56
CA LEU A 334 -9.34 -22.32 -12.38
C LEU A 334 -10.82 -22.36 -12.79
N ARG A 335 -11.51 -23.46 -12.50
CA ARG A 335 -12.94 -23.63 -12.84
C ARG A 335 -13.80 -22.53 -12.23
N GLU A 336 -13.48 -22.11 -11.02
CA GLU A 336 -14.20 -21.08 -10.26
C GLU A 336 -13.82 -19.65 -10.67
N ALA A 337 -12.75 -19.47 -11.44
CA ALA A 337 -12.19 -18.18 -11.84
C ALA A 337 -11.49 -18.32 -13.20
N ASN A 338 -12.25 -18.17 -14.27
CA ASN A 338 -11.81 -18.41 -15.65
C ASN A 338 -11.26 -17.15 -16.35
N GLU A 339 -11.05 -16.05 -15.60
CA GLU A 339 -10.60 -14.77 -16.12
C GLU A 339 -9.15 -14.76 -16.59
N PHE A 340 -8.38 -15.79 -16.18
CA PHE A 340 -7.03 -16.03 -16.66
C PHE A 340 -6.84 -17.48 -17.11
N GLN A 341 -6.23 -17.64 -18.28
CA GLN A 341 -5.87 -18.93 -18.86
C GLN A 341 -4.41 -18.88 -19.32
N CYS A 342 -3.67 -19.96 -19.14
CA CYS A 342 -2.24 -20.01 -19.43
C CYS A 342 -1.82 -21.43 -19.80
N ARG A 343 -0.82 -21.56 -20.66
CA ARG A 343 -0.22 -22.86 -21.01
C ARG A 343 0.45 -23.56 -19.83
N HIS A 344 0.72 -22.83 -18.74
CA HIS A 344 1.45 -23.35 -17.59
C HIS A 344 0.59 -23.33 -16.31
N ALA A 345 0.40 -24.51 -15.73
CA ALA A 345 -0.36 -24.68 -14.49
C ALA A 345 0.18 -23.85 -13.31
N TRP A 346 1.52 -23.71 -13.18
CA TRP A 346 2.11 -22.95 -12.08
C TRP A 346 1.68 -21.47 -12.13
N ALA A 347 1.57 -20.90 -13.33
CA ALA A 347 1.21 -19.49 -13.51
C ALA A 347 -0.25 -19.25 -13.10
N ILE A 348 -1.14 -20.21 -13.37
CA ILE A 348 -2.55 -20.16 -12.92
C ILE A 348 -2.65 -20.23 -11.40
N ILE A 349 -1.92 -21.16 -10.77
CA ILE A 349 -1.94 -21.28 -9.30
C ILE A 349 -1.34 -20.03 -8.65
N MET A 350 -0.23 -19.52 -9.18
CA MET A 350 0.38 -18.30 -8.67
C MET A 350 -0.55 -17.09 -8.88
N TRP A 351 -1.16 -16.93 -10.06
CA TRP A 351 -2.17 -15.90 -10.30
C TRP A 351 -3.34 -15.99 -9.30
N GLY A 352 -3.87 -17.19 -9.08
CA GLY A 352 -4.94 -17.41 -8.11
C GLY A 352 -4.53 -17.00 -6.69
N TYR A 353 -3.27 -17.23 -6.32
CA TYR A 353 -2.71 -16.82 -5.03
C TYR A 353 -2.52 -15.29 -4.93
N ILE A 354 -1.94 -14.66 -5.96
CA ILE A 354 -1.72 -13.21 -6.02
C ILE A 354 -3.06 -12.46 -6.01
N SER A 355 -4.09 -13.02 -6.65
CA SER A 355 -5.45 -12.47 -6.69
C SER A 355 -6.25 -12.69 -5.40
N GLY A 356 -5.71 -13.43 -4.43
CA GLY A 356 -6.36 -13.73 -3.15
C GLY A 356 -7.41 -14.85 -3.19
N ILE A 357 -7.66 -15.43 -4.37
CA ILE A 357 -8.60 -16.55 -4.58
C ILE A 357 -8.10 -17.79 -3.83
N ILE A 358 -6.79 -18.02 -3.87
CA ILE A 358 -6.10 -19.12 -3.21
C ILE A 358 -5.39 -18.57 -1.96
N THR A 359 -5.70 -19.15 -0.80
CA THR A 359 -5.01 -18.88 0.48
C THR A 359 -4.50 -20.19 1.10
N LYS A 360 -3.91 -20.09 2.30
CA LYS A 360 -3.52 -21.27 3.10
C LYS A 360 -4.70 -22.23 3.38
N GLU A 361 -5.91 -21.68 3.48
CA GLU A 361 -7.13 -22.43 3.80
C GLU A 361 -7.77 -23.05 2.55
N THR A 362 -7.59 -22.44 1.37
CA THR A 362 -8.17 -22.92 0.11
C THR A 362 -7.69 -24.33 -0.24
N ARG A 363 -8.62 -25.27 -0.46
CA ARG A 363 -8.30 -26.60 -0.99
C ARG A 363 -8.07 -26.52 -2.49
N ILE A 364 -6.89 -26.92 -2.96
CA ILE A 364 -6.56 -26.99 -4.40
C ILE A 364 -6.71 -28.44 -4.85
N THR A 365 -7.54 -28.67 -5.85
CA THR A 365 -7.66 -29.95 -6.56
C THR A 365 -7.25 -29.74 -8.02
N ALA A 366 -6.69 -30.76 -8.66
CA ALA A 366 -6.26 -30.69 -10.04
C ALA A 366 -6.78 -31.89 -10.82
N THR A 367 -7.11 -31.67 -12.08
CA THR A 367 -7.35 -32.75 -13.03
C THR A 367 -6.00 -33.43 -13.33
N ALA A 368 -5.96 -34.76 -13.40
CA ALA A 368 -4.75 -35.48 -13.80
C ALA A 368 -4.24 -34.94 -15.15
N PRO A 369 -2.92 -34.75 -15.36
CA PRO A 369 -1.80 -35.41 -14.68
C PRO A 369 -1.03 -34.59 -13.62
N VAL A 370 -1.50 -33.41 -13.21
CA VAL A 370 -0.72 -32.53 -12.31
C VAL A 370 -0.73 -33.05 -10.87
N MET A 371 0.46 -33.34 -10.32
CA MET A 371 0.65 -33.70 -8.91
C MET A 371 1.29 -32.53 -8.15
N LEU A 372 0.51 -31.91 -7.26
CA LEU A 372 0.97 -30.87 -6.37
C LEU A 372 1.79 -31.47 -5.23
N ARG A 373 2.90 -30.82 -4.90
CA ARG A 373 3.69 -31.19 -3.72
C ARG A 373 2.86 -31.04 -2.45
N THR A 374 3.17 -31.85 -1.44
CA THR A 374 2.54 -31.75 -0.10
C THR A 374 2.80 -30.39 0.56
N ASP A 375 3.90 -29.71 0.22
CA ASP A 375 4.29 -28.40 0.74
C ASP A 375 3.93 -27.22 -0.20
N ALA A 376 3.17 -27.44 -1.28
CA ALA A 376 2.87 -26.41 -2.28
C ALA A 376 2.24 -25.15 -1.68
N LYS A 377 1.33 -25.27 -0.71
CA LYS A 377 0.72 -24.11 -0.03
C LYS A 377 1.72 -23.29 0.77
N LYS A 378 2.69 -23.94 1.41
CA LYS A 378 3.77 -23.26 2.14
C LYS A 378 4.64 -22.49 1.16
N ARG A 379 4.96 -23.08 0.01
CA ARG A 379 5.76 -22.43 -1.04
C ARG A 379 5.06 -21.23 -1.67
N LEU A 380 3.74 -21.28 -1.88
CA LEU A 380 2.95 -20.11 -2.29
C LEU A 380 2.99 -19.00 -1.25
N TYR A 381 2.91 -19.35 0.04
CA TYR A 381 3.06 -18.39 1.13
C TYR A 381 4.47 -17.76 1.16
N ASP A 382 5.52 -18.57 1.03
CA ASP A 382 6.92 -18.10 0.97
C ASP A 382 7.16 -17.21 -0.27
N ALA A 383 6.50 -17.50 -1.39
CA ALA A 383 6.53 -16.66 -2.59
C ALA A 383 5.90 -15.29 -2.34
N ARG A 384 4.72 -15.24 -1.71
CA ARG A 384 4.09 -13.96 -1.33
C ARG A 384 4.95 -13.17 -0.36
N LEU A 385 5.50 -13.80 0.68
CA LEU A 385 6.42 -13.13 1.59
C LEU A 385 7.63 -12.56 0.84
N SER A 386 8.15 -13.29 -0.15
CA SER A 386 9.26 -12.82 -0.98
C SER A 386 8.85 -11.61 -1.84
N ILE A 387 7.65 -11.62 -2.43
CA ILE A 387 7.10 -10.46 -3.17
C ILE A 387 6.96 -9.26 -2.24
N GLU A 388 6.38 -9.44 -1.05
CA GLU A 388 6.24 -8.39 -0.04
C GLU A 388 7.60 -7.86 0.46
N GLN A 389 8.65 -8.69 0.41
CA GLN A 389 10.04 -8.32 0.69
C GLN A 389 10.79 -7.73 -0.52
N GLY A 390 10.12 -7.56 -1.66
CA GLY A 390 10.65 -6.87 -2.83
C GLY A 390 11.07 -7.78 -3.99
N ALA A 391 10.77 -9.08 -3.96
CA ALA A 391 10.96 -9.93 -5.13
C ALA A 391 10.12 -9.41 -6.31
N ARG A 392 10.79 -9.21 -7.45
CA ARG A 392 10.19 -8.66 -8.68
C ARG A 392 9.92 -9.73 -9.71
N ILE A 393 10.60 -10.87 -9.63
CA ILE A 393 10.47 -11.96 -10.62
C ILE A 393 10.19 -13.26 -9.89
N ILE A 394 9.10 -13.93 -10.26
CA ILE A 394 8.75 -15.27 -9.81
C ILE A 394 9.04 -16.21 -10.96
N VAL A 395 9.90 -17.19 -10.71
CA VAL A 395 10.27 -18.19 -11.72
C VAL A 395 9.81 -19.57 -11.27
N PRO A 396 9.29 -20.40 -12.18
CA PRO A 396 9.00 -21.80 -11.88
C PRO A 396 10.29 -22.64 -11.83
N GLU A 397 10.16 -23.88 -11.35
CA GLU A 397 11.23 -24.89 -11.38
C GLU A 397 11.78 -25.13 -12.79
N ASP A 398 10.88 -25.26 -13.78
CA ASP A 398 11.26 -25.35 -15.20
C ASP A 398 11.33 -23.94 -15.79
N HIS A 399 12.54 -23.35 -15.76
CA HIS A 399 12.80 -21.99 -16.23
C HIS A 399 12.50 -21.75 -17.72
N MET A 400 12.15 -22.78 -18.50
CA MET A 400 11.65 -22.62 -19.87
C MET A 400 10.19 -22.15 -19.92
N GLN A 401 9.45 -22.24 -18.83
CA GLN A 401 8.01 -21.96 -18.76
C GLN A 401 7.68 -20.48 -18.49
N GLY A 402 8.67 -19.59 -18.63
CA GLY A 402 8.49 -18.16 -18.41
C GLY A 402 8.61 -17.71 -16.96
N SER A 403 8.05 -16.55 -16.65
CA SER A 403 8.06 -15.93 -15.32
C SER A 403 6.85 -15.02 -15.10
N ILE A 404 6.59 -14.69 -13.84
CA ILE A 404 5.67 -13.62 -13.46
C ILE A 404 6.51 -12.47 -12.93
N GLN A 405 6.41 -11.32 -13.59
CA GLN A 405 7.12 -10.10 -13.23
C GLN A 405 6.16 -9.14 -12.52
N ARG A 406 6.65 -8.49 -11.46
CA ARG A 406 5.96 -7.42 -10.75
C ARG A 406 6.55 -6.07 -11.12
N ILE A 407 5.71 -5.19 -11.63
CA ILE A 407 6.08 -3.84 -12.07
C ILE A 407 5.06 -2.87 -11.47
N ASN A 408 5.51 -1.97 -10.59
CA ASN A 408 4.69 -0.96 -9.91
C ASN A 408 3.41 -1.56 -9.27
N GLY A 409 3.58 -2.67 -8.56
CA GLY A 409 2.49 -3.40 -7.89
C GLY A 409 1.55 -4.19 -8.82
N ARG A 410 1.73 -4.14 -10.13
CA ARG A 410 0.98 -4.93 -11.14
C ARG A 410 1.79 -6.15 -11.56
N PHE A 411 1.13 -7.19 -12.04
CA PHE A 411 1.76 -8.46 -12.38
C PHE A 411 1.62 -8.78 -13.87
N TYR A 412 2.69 -9.29 -14.46
CA TYR A 412 2.79 -9.57 -15.90
C TYR A 412 3.33 -10.97 -16.10
N PHE A 413 2.73 -11.73 -17.01
CA PHE A 413 3.29 -13.00 -17.45
C PHE A 413 4.28 -12.75 -18.59
N CYS A 414 5.50 -13.25 -18.45
CA CYS A 414 6.53 -13.20 -19.48
C CYS A 414 6.84 -14.62 -19.92
N ASP A 415 6.60 -14.96 -21.17
CA ASP A 415 6.85 -16.29 -21.73
C ASP A 415 8.32 -16.55 -22.09
N LYS A 416 9.19 -15.56 -21.91
CA LYS A 416 10.63 -15.70 -22.20
C LYS A 416 11.28 -16.69 -21.23
N PRO A 417 12.06 -17.66 -21.75
CA PRO A 417 12.77 -18.61 -20.90
C PRO A 417 13.91 -17.93 -20.14
N PHE A 418 14.40 -18.60 -19.10
CA PHE A 418 15.58 -18.21 -18.34
C PHE A 418 15.51 -16.85 -17.64
N ALA A 419 14.31 -16.41 -17.25
CA ALA A 419 14.13 -15.23 -16.38
C ALA A 419 14.95 -15.30 -15.07
N ILE A 420 15.41 -16.49 -14.66
CA ILE A 420 16.36 -16.68 -13.57
C ILE A 420 17.69 -15.91 -13.79
N LEU A 421 18.08 -15.69 -15.05
CA LEU A 421 19.30 -14.98 -15.46
C LEU A 421 19.11 -13.46 -15.57
N GLU A 422 17.87 -12.95 -15.54
CA GLU A 422 17.59 -11.51 -15.59
C GLU A 422 18.13 -10.79 -14.34
N GLU A 423 18.33 -9.47 -14.39
CA GLU A 423 18.75 -8.74 -13.19
C GLU A 423 17.57 -8.50 -12.23
N GLY A 424 17.85 -8.47 -10.93
CA GLY A 424 16.87 -8.14 -9.90
C GLY A 424 16.52 -9.28 -8.92
N PRO A 425 15.79 -8.95 -7.83
CA PRO A 425 15.43 -9.90 -6.79
C PRO A 425 14.38 -10.91 -7.27
N LYS A 426 14.66 -12.20 -7.11
CA LYS A 426 13.84 -13.29 -7.64
C LYS A 426 13.40 -14.27 -6.55
N HIS A 427 12.32 -14.98 -6.83
CA HIS A 427 11.85 -16.10 -6.04
C HIS A 427 11.61 -17.32 -6.94
N SER A 428 12.19 -18.47 -6.58
CA SER A 428 11.95 -19.74 -7.27
C SER A 428 10.76 -20.45 -6.65
N LEU A 429 9.79 -20.84 -7.48
CA LEU A 429 8.53 -21.44 -7.09
C LEU A 429 8.42 -22.87 -7.63
N GLU A 430 8.53 -23.84 -6.72
CA GLU A 430 8.46 -25.28 -7.03
C GLU A 430 7.11 -25.84 -6.51
N LEU A 431 6.08 -25.91 -7.36
CA LEU A 431 4.74 -26.34 -6.91
C LEU A 431 4.43 -27.82 -7.14
N PHE A 432 5.12 -28.45 -8.07
CA PHE A 432 4.80 -29.79 -8.53
C PHE A 432 5.82 -30.79 -8.02
N ASP A 433 5.36 -32.00 -7.73
CA ASP A 433 6.30 -33.09 -7.50
C ASP A 433 7.03 -33.32 -8.82
N GLY A 434 8.36 -33.26 -8.78
CA GLY A 434 9.16 -33.62 -9.94
C GLY A 434 8.76 -35.04 -10.34
N ILE A 435 8.09 -35.19 -11.48
CA ILE A 435 8.13 -36.46 -12.19
C ILE A 435 9.63 -36.70 -12.34
N LYS A 436 10.16 -37.76 -11.70
CA LYS A 436 11.54 -38.17 -11.92
C LYS A 436 11.72 -38.27 -13.43
N LYS A 437 12.27 -37.22 -14.04
CA LYS A 437 12.84 -37.29 -15.37
C LYS A 437 14.01 -38.24 -15.17
N LYS A 438 13.77 -39.54 -15.36
CA LYS A 438 14.85 -40.47 -15.72
C LYS A 438 15.62 -39.71 -16.81
N ALA A 439 16.89 -39.45 -16.52
CA ALA A 439 17.77 -38.72 -17.40
C ALA A 439 17.62 -39.26 -18.83
N LEU A 440 17.01 -38.45 -19.70
CA LEU A 440 17.19 -38.52 -21.15
C LEU A 440 18.31 -37.54 -21.53
N LEU A 441 19.42 -37.65 -20.79
CA LEU A 441 20.68 -36.96 -21.08
C LEU A 441 21.80 -37.97 -21.42
N ASP A 442 21.51 -39.29 -21.40
CA ASP A 442 22.45 -40.33 -21.82
C ASP A 442 22.22 -40.83 -23.27
N ASP A 443 21.26 -40.26 -24.02
CA ASP A 443 20.94 -40.69 -25.41
C ASP A 443 21.00 -39.54 -26.44
N ILE A 444 21.85 -38.52 -26.21
CA ILE A 444 22.26 -37.59 -27.28
C ILE A 444 23.78 -37.61 -27.40
N ASP A 445 24.29 -38.71 -27.97
CA ASP A 445 25.32 -38.58 -28.99
C ASP A 445 24.60 -38.24 -30.29
N LEU A 446 24.54 -36.94 -30.64
CA LEU A 446 24.38 -36.42 -32.02
C LEU A 446 24.47 -34.88 -32.05
#